data_AF-A0A7L7W3W2-F1
#
_entry.id   AF-A0A7L7W3W2-F1
#
_cell.length_a   1.000
_cell.length_b   1.000
_cell.length_c   1.000
_cell.angle_alpha   90.00
_cell.angle_beta   90.00
_cell.angle_gamma   90.00
#
_symmetry.space_group_name_H-M   'P 1'
#
loop_
_entity.id
_entity.type
_entity.pdbx_description
1 polymer ?
#
loop_
_entity_poly.entity_id
_entity_poly.type
_entity_poly.pdbx_seq_one_letter_code
_entity_poly.pdbx_strand_id
1 'polypeptide(L)'
;MTEPEELIDDDGYPTDEALDYLRNFHGSAAEMVTYVRSLMHNGASTLENFLDDYGRDEQRLTLVTYGWSGCESVIGALHGTMFNIMFWESSHRGGKHTFTFSPQQLSLVMSWGNPAPAAEPKS
;
A
#
# COMPACT_ATOMS: atom_id res chain seq x y z
N MET A 1 -2.10 10.65 -14.01
CA MET A 1 -0.86 9.88 -14.19
C MET A 1 -1.23 8.57 -14.85
N THR A 2 -0.43 8.07 -15.78
CA THR A 2 -0.69 6.78 -16.45
C THR A 2 -0.07 5.67 -15.61
N GLU A 3 -0.63 4.46 -15.66
CA GLU A 3 0.04 3.28 -15.09
C GLU A 3 1.43 3.11 -15.73
N PRO A 4 2.46 2.77 -14.94
CA PRO A 4 3.80 2.48 -15.45
C PRO A 4 3.79 1.24 -16.35
N GLU A 5 4.65 1.24 -17.37
CA GLU A 5 4.80 0.09 -18.28
C GLU A 5 5.53 -1.08 -17.60
N GLU A 6 6.48 -0.78 -16.71
CA GLU A 6 7.24 -1.76 -15.93
C GLU A 6 7.16 -1.46 -14.44
N LEU A 7 6.80 -2.49 -13.66
CA LEU A 7 6.65 -2.39 -12.21
C LEU A 7 7.93 -2.73 -11.46
N ILE A 8 8.70 -3.65 -12.01
CA ILE A 8 9.89 -4.25 -11.41
C ILE A 8 11.03 -4.11 -12.41
N ASP A 9 12.19 -3.64 -11.95
CA ASP A 9 13.40 -3.51 -12.76
C ASP A 9 14.15 -4.85 -12.93
N ASP A 10 15.23 -4.81 -13.71
CA ASP A 10 16.08 -5.98 -13.99
C ASP A 10 16.72 -6.59 -12.73
N ASP A 11 16.84 -5.80 -11.65
CA ASP A 11 17.40 -6.23 -10.36
C ASP A 11 16.32 -6.77 -9.40
N GLY A 12 15.05 -6.77 -9.82
CA GLY A 12 13.92 -7.26 -9.04
C GLY A 12 13.33 -6.24 -8.07
N TYR A 13 13.70 -4.96 -8.16
CA TYR A 13 13.20 -3.87 -7.33
C TYR A 13 12.01 -3.16 -7.98
N PRO A 14 11.10 -2.56 -7.19
CA PRO A 14 10.09 -1.67 -7.75
C PRO A 14 10.74 -0.49 -8.45
N THR A 15 10.28 -0.18 -9.67
CA THR A 15 10.74 1.00 -10.41
C THR A 15 10.34 2.29 -9.70
N ASP A 16 11.10 3.37 -9.93
CA ASP A 16 10.76 4.68 -9.37
C ASP A 16 9.40 5.16 -9.86
N GLU A 17 9.07 4.93 -11.12
CA GLU A 17 7.77 5.22 -11.72
C GLU A 17 6.65 4.45 -11.02
N ALA A 18 6.87 3.18 -10.67
CA ALA A 18 5.88 2.38 -9.96
C ALA A 18 5.64 2.86 -8.53
N LEU A 19 6.70 3.27 -7.83
CA LEU A 19 6.60 3.88 -6.50
C LEU A 19 5.92 5.24 -6.56
N ASP A 20 6.17 6.04 -7.59
CA ASP A 20 5.51 7.33 -7.75
C ASP A 20 4.03 7.16 -8.10
N TYR A 21 3.70 6.16 -8.92
CA TYR A 21 2.31 5.73 -9.16
C TYR A 21 1.59 5.34 -7.87
N LEU A 22 2.24 4.57 -6.99
CA LEU A 22 1.70 4.25 -5.67
C LEU A 22 1.41 5.52 -4.84
N ARG A 23 2.36 6.47 -4.80
CA ARG A 23 2.22 7.72 -4.04
C ARG A 23 1.10 8.62 -4.56
N ASN A 24 0.67 8.48 -5.81
CA ASN A 24 -0.35 9.31 -6.44
C ASN A 24 -1.58 8.51 -6.88
N PHE A 25 -1.77 7.31 -6.32
CA PHE A 25 -2.77 6.35 -6.77
C PHE A 25 -4.19 6.94 -6.74
N HIS A 26 -4.94 6.68 -7.81
CA HIS A 26 -6.38 6.97 -7.93
C HIS A 26 -7.10 5.74 -8.46
N GLY A 27 -8.20 5.37 -7.83
CA GLY A 27 -8.94 4.16 -8.16
C GLY A 27 -9.68 3.64 -6.92
N SER A 28 -10.11 2.38 -6.97
CA SER A 28 -10.63 1.69 -5.80
C SER A 28 -9.52 1.32 -4.82
N ALA A 29 -9.83 1.25 -3.53
CA ALA A 29 -8.89 0.73 -2.54
C ALA A 29 -8.50 -0.74 -2.84
N ALA A 30 -9.40 -1.54 -3.43
CA ALA A 30 -9.10 -2.89 -3.88
C ALA A 30 -8.02 -2.95 -4.97
N GLU A 31 -8.07 -2.04 -5.94
CA GLU A 31 -7.03 -1.91 -6.97
C GLU A 31 -5.71 -1.47 -6.35
N MET A 32 -5.73 -0.55 -5.38
CA MET A 32 -4.51 -0.14 -4.66
C MET A 32 -3.88 -1.30 -3.89
N VAL A 33 -4.69 -2.12 -3.19
CA VAL A 33 -4.21 -3.33 -2.51
C VAL A 33 -3.57 -4.29 -3.51
N THR A 34 -4.21 -4.50 -4.66
CA THR A 34 -3.67 -5.36 -5.72
C THR A 34 -2.34 -4.83 -6.25
N TYR A 35 -2.27 -3.52 -6.49
CA TYR A 35 -1.08 -2.84 -6.97
C TYR A 35 0.08 -2.95 -5.97
N VAL A 36 -0.13 -2.60 -4.70
CA VAL A 36 0.88 -2.76 -3.63
C VAL A 36 1.41 -4.18 -3.60
N ARG A 37 0.53 -5.19 -3.66
CA ARG A 37 0.93 -6.60 -3.60
C ARG A 37 1.77 -7.01 -4.81
N SER A 38 1.54 -6.45 -5.99
CA SER A 38 2.36 -6.73 -7.18
C SER A 38 3.79 -6.18 -7.08
N LEU A 39 4.03 -5.18 -6.23
CA LEU A 39 5.36 -4.62 -5.96
C LEU A 39 6.12 -5.38 -4.85
N MET A 40 5.44 -6.25 -4.09
CA MET A 40 6.05 -6.96 -2.97
C MET A 40 6.75 -8.23 -3.44
N HIS A 41 7.94 -8.48 -2.92
CA HIS A 41 8.81 -9.58 -3.34
C HIS A 41 8.56 -10.89 -2.59
N ASN A 42 8.67 -12.04 -3.26
CA ASN A 42 8.72 -13.39 -2.66
C ASN A 42 7.66 -13.70 -1.57
N GLY A 43 6.40 -13.30 -1.80
CA GLY A 43 5.33 -13.59 -0.83
C GLY A 43 5.37 -12.71 0.41
N ALA A 44 6.07 -11.57 0.36
CA ALA A 44 6.09 -10.53 1.38
C ALA A 44 4.74 -9.82 1.60
N SER A 45 3.65 -10.31 1.01
CA SER A 45 2.29 -9.82 1.26
C SER A 45 1.29 -10.98 1.42
N THR A 46 0.39 -10.84 2.40
CA THR A 46 -0.78 -11.71 2.59
C THR A 46 -2.05 -10.88 2.64
N LEU A 47 -3.15 -11.41 2.10
CA LEU A 47 -4.48 -10.83 2.21
C LEU A 47 -5.41 -11.91 2.77
N GLU A 48 -5.98 -11.65 3.94
CA GLU A 48 -6.75 -12.64 4.71
C GLU A 48 -8.14 -12.10 5.01
N ASN A 49 -9.17 -12.93 4.85
CA ASN A 49 -10.53 -12.61 5.27
C ASN A 49 -10.73 -13.10 6.71
N PHE A 50 -11.39 -12.30 7.54
CA PHE A 50 -11.76 -12.68 8.89
C PHE A 50 -13.06 -11.99 9.30
N LEU A 51 -13.64 -12.43 10.41
CA LEU A 51 -14.78 -11.75 11.01
C LEU A 51 -14.28 -10.87 12.15
N ASP A 52 -14.76 -9.62 12.21
CA ASP A 52 -14.55 -8.76 13.37
C ASP A 52 -15.26 -9.31 14.62
N ASP A 53 -15.06 -8.66 15.77
CA ASP A 53 -15.68 -9.05 17.04
C ASP A 53 -17.23 -9.00 17.02
N TYR A 54 -17.82 -8.37 15.99
CA TYR A 54 -19.26 -8.25 15.77
C TYR A 54 -19.78 -9.18 14.67
N GLY A 55 -18.94 -10.07 14.12
CA GLY A 55 -19.31 -11.03 13.08
C GLY A 55 -19.43 -10.41 11.68
N ARG A 56 -18.79 -9.27 11.42
CA ARG A 56 -18.77 -8.60 10.11
C ARG A 56 -17.52 -9.00 9.34
N ASP A 57 -17.67 -9.20 8.04
CA ASP A 57 -16.55 -9.51 7.16
C ASP A 57 -15.56 -8.34 7.10
N GLU A 58 -14.30 -8.63 7.39
CA GLU A 58 -13.17 -7.74 7.23
C GLU A 58 -12.02 -8.45 6.50
N GLN A 59 -11.14 -7.64 5.91
CA GLN A 59 -9.93 -8.11 5.26
C GLN A 59 -8.71 -7.46 5.90
N ARG A 60 -7.65 -8.26 6.08
CA ARG A 60 -6.36 -7.80 6.57
C ARG A 60 -5.29 -7.98 5.50
N LEU A 61 -4.65 -6.88 5.13
CA LEU A 61 -3.41 -6.88 4.36
C LEU A 61 -2.24 -6.89 5.33
N THR A 62 -1.38 -7.90 5.25
CA THR A 62 -0.10 -7.93 5.96
C THR A 62 1.04 -7.76 4.97
N LEU A 63 1.92 -6.81 5.21
CA LEU A 63 3.15 -6.58 4.44
C LEU A 63 4.35 -6.83 5.35
N VAL A 64 5.37 -7.54 4.85
CA VAL A 64 6.58 -7.88 5.62
C VAL A 64 7.83 -7.58 4.81
N THR A 65 8.75 -6.77 5.32
CA THR A 65 9.96 -6.41 4.55
C THR A 65 10.94 -7.57 4.40
N TYR A 66 11.00 -8.47 5.39
CA TYR A 66 12.02 -9.52 5.50
C TYR A 66 13.48 -9.00 5.37
N GLY A 67 13.70 -7.70 5.59
CA GLY A 67 15.00 -7.05 5.40
C GLY A 67 15.40 -6.81 3.94
N TRP A 68 14.47 -6.91 2.99
CA TRP A 68 14.72 -6.54 1.60
C TRP A 68 14.29 -5.09 1.32
N SER A 69 15.21 -4.27 0.81
CA SER A 69 15.03 -2.82 0.68
C SER A 69 13.96 -2.42 -0.33
N GLY A 70 13.65 -3.25 -1.35
CA GLY A 70 12.55 -2.93 -2.26
C GLY A 70 11.18 -2.97 -1.57
N CYS A 71 10.95 -3.91 -0.64
CA CYS A 71 9.73 -3.96 0.17
C CYS A 71 9.67 -2.76 1.11
N GLU A 72 10.81 -2.33 1.64
CA GLU A 72 10.90 -1.11 2.45
C GLU A 72 10.51 0.14 1.63
N SER A 73 10.93 0.22 0.37
CA SER A 73 10.53 1.29 -0.55
C SER A 73 9.02 1.29 -0.83
N VAL A 74 8.40 0.13 -1.07
CA VAL A 74 6.94 0.02 -1.26
C VAL A 74 6.19 0.48 -0.01
N ILE A 75 6.57 -0.03 1.15
CA ILE A 75 5.93 0.31 2.42
C ILE A 75 6.12 1.79 2.75
N GLY A 76 7.32 2.33 2.52
CA GLY A 76 7.62 3.74 2.72
C GLY A 76 6.80 4.65 1.80
N ALA A 77 6.64 4.28 0.53
CA ALA A 77 5.75 4.97 -0.40
C ALA A 77 4.28 4.89 0.05
N LEU A 78 3.84 3.73 0.55
CA LEU A 78 2.49 3.53 1.05
C LEU A 78 2.20 4.38 2.31
N HIS A 79 3.14 4.52 3.23
CA HIS A 79 2.94 5.27 4.49
C HIS A 79 2.58 6.75 4.29
N GLY A 80 3.00 7.37 3.18
CA GLY A 80 2.67 8.76 2.84
C GLY A 80 1.26 8.99 2.32
N THR A 81 0.48 7.92 2.10
CA THR A 81 -0.77 7.97 1.34
C THR A 81 -2.01 8.10 2.23
N MET A 82 -3.12 8.60 1.68
CA MET A 82 -4.44 8.57 2.32
C MET A 82 -4.87 7.15 2.68
N PHE A 83 -4.48 6.15 1.88
CA PHE A 83 -4.73 4.74 2.20
C PHE A 83 -4.13 4.33 3.55
N ASN A 84 -2.88 4.72 3.81
CA ASN A 84 -2.26 4.45 5.10
C ASN A 84 -2.99 5.16 6.24
N ILE A 85 -3.39 6.42 6.05
CA ILE A 85 -4.13 7.17 7.08
C ILE A 85 -5.43 6.47 7.46
N MET A 86 -6.15 5.89 6.49
CA MET A 86 -7.47 5.29 6.74
C MET A 86 -7.41 3.85 7.25
N PHE A 87 -6.44 3.05 6.81
CA PHE A 87 -6.48 1.60 7.01
C PHE A 87 -5.35 1.04 7.85
N TRP A 88 -4.34 1.84 8.20
CA TRP A 88 -3.23 1.38 9.03
C TRP A 88 -3.71 0.94 10.41
N GLU A 89 -3.32 -0.27 10.81
CA GLU A 89 -3.67 -0.86 12.11
C GLU A 89 -2.44 -0.94 13.02
N SER A 90 -1.32 -1.49 12.51
CA SER A 90 -0.12 -1.67 13.33
C SER A 90 1.16 -1.75 12.52
N SER A 91 2.30 -1.54 13.21
CA SER A 91 3.64 -1.76 12.67
C SER A 91 4.54 -2.33 13.75
N HIS A 92 5.27 -3.39 13.40
CA HIS A 92 6.13 -4.12 14.33
C HIS A 92 7.59 -4.01 13.93
N ARG A 93 8.49 -4.08 14.92
CA ARG A 93 9.92 -4.22 14.67
C ARG A 93 10.17 -5.47 13.82
N GLY A 94 11.04 -5.36 12.83
CA GLY A 94 11.24 -6.39 11.79
C GLY A 94 10.42 -6.17 10.52
N GLY A 95 9.75 -5.02 10.37
CA GLY A 95 9.16 -4.57 9.11
C GLY A 95 7.83 -5.24 8.75
N LYS A 96 7.06 -5.67 9.75
CA LYS A 96 5.69 -6.16 9.56
C LYS A 96 4.68 -5.02 9.74
N HIS A 97 3.83 -4.79 8.75
CA HIS A 97 2.78 -3.78 8.74
C HIS A 97 1.43 -4.45 8.47
N THR A 98 0.40 -4.08 9.22
CA THR A 98 -0.97 -4.58 9.02
C THR A 98 -1.93 -3.44 8.71
N PHE A 99 -2.82 -3.70 7.76
CA PHE A 99 -3.90 -2.81 7.37
C PHE A 99 -5.21 -3.59 7.37
N THR A 100 -6.27 -2.97 7.86
CA THR A 100 -7.56 -3.63 8.03
C THR A 100 -8.66 -2.78 7.40
N PHE A 101 -9.55 -3.42 6.65
CA PHE A 101 -10.64 -2.75 5.93
C PHE A 101 -11.83 -3.67 5.69
N SER A 102 -13.02 -3.08 5.64
CA SER A 102 -14.26 -3.74 5.24
C SER A 102 -14.42 -3.82 3.72
N PRO A 103 -15.24 -4.76 3.19
CA PRO A 103 -15.56 -4.84 1.76
C PRO A 103 -16.13 -3.53 1.18
N GLN A 104 -16.90 -2.77 1.97
CA GLN A 104 -17.45 -1.49 1.54
C GLN A 104 -16.35 -0.44 1.36
N GLN A 105 -15.37 -0.39 2.26
CA GLN A 105 -14.23 0.52 2.15
C GLN A 105 -13.35 0.19 0.95
N LEU A 106 -13.17 -1.09 0.62
CA LEU A 106 -12.42 -1.51 -0.58
C LEU A 106 -13.05 -1.07 -1.90
N SER A 107 -14.38 -0.90 -1.90
CA SER A 107 -15.14 -0.47 -3.07
C SER A 107 -15.08 1.05 -3.29
N LEU A 108 -14.54 1.82 -2.34
CA LEU A 108 -14.45 3.28 -2.46
C LEU A 108 -13.43 3.68 -3.53
N VAL A 109 -13.89 4.47 -4.49
CA VAL A 109 -13.07 5.05 -5.55
C VAL A 109 -12.73 6.50 -5.21
N MET A 110 -11.45 6.81 -5.02
CA MET A 110 -10.98 8.16 -4.73
C MET A 110 -9.48 8.31 -5.00
N SER A 111 -8.94 9.50 -4.74
CA SER A 111 -7.49 9.68 -4.66
C SER A 111 -6.99 9.13 -3.33
N TRP A 112 -6.24 8.04 -3.42
CA TRP A 112 -5.69 7.34 -2.27
C TRP A 112 -4.25 7.73 -1.95
N GLY A 113 -3.56 8.37 -2.90
CA GLY A 113 -2.19 8.85 -2.77
C GLY A 113 -1.99 9.96 -1.74
N ASN A 114 -0.94 10.77 -1.93
CA ASN A 114 -0.52 11.80 -0.99
C ASN A 114 -1.66 12.79 -0.68
N PRO A 115 -2.04 12.97 0.60
CA PRO A 115 -3.07 13.91 1.01
C PRO A 115 -2.53 15.35 0.95
N ALA A 116 -2.73 16.00 -0.19
CA ALA A 116 -2.18 17.33 -0.55
C ALA A 116 -0.64 17.36 -0.69
N PRO A 117 -0.07 18.22 -1.56
CA PRO A 117 1.38 18.40 -1.61
C PRO A 117 1.85 18.91 -0.26
N ALA A 118 2.96 18.37 0.26
CA ALA A 118 3.68 18.97 1.38
C ALA A 118 3.78 20.48 1.11
N ALA A 119 3.25 21.30 2.03
CA ALA A 119 3.34 22.74 1.91
C ALA A 119 4.79 23.11 1.59
N GLU A 120 5.00 23.91 0.54
CA GLU A 120 6.33 24.35 0.12
C GLU A 120 7.10 24.88 1.34
N PRO A 121 8.40 24.56 1.49
CA PRO A 121 9.20 25.22 2.53
C PRO A 121 9.15 26.72 2.25
N LYS A 122 8.63 27.49 3.21
CA LYS A 122 8.71 28.94 3.18
C LYS A 122 10.18 29.31 3.01
N SER A 123 10.52 29.92 1.87
CA SER A 123 11.84 30.52 1.62
C SER A 123 12.15 31.62 2.63
#